data_AF-A0ABD1DQ51-F1
#
_entry.id   AF-A0ABD1DQ51-F1
#
_cell.length_a   1.000
_cell.length_b   1.000
_cell.length_c   1.000
_cell.angle_alpha   90.00
_cell.angle_beta   90.00
_cell.angle_gamma   90.00
#
_symmetry.space_group_name_H-M   'P 1'
#
loop_
_entity.id
_entity.type
_entity.pdbx_description
1 polymer ?
#
loop_
_entity_poly.entity_id
_entity_poly.type
_entity_poly.pdbx_seq_one_letter_code
_entity_poly.pdbx_strand_id
1 'polypeptide(L)'
;MALRRAILGNPDVLSSTGWYQMLQNDFWGTPLTDSGSHGSYRPLAVASFKLNHLLDGFKPLGYHLGNVLLHCLATALVLRLGRHLIPSRTGAAIAGLLFAAHPVHTEAVAGVVGRADLTACVFYLLAVLAYIRHIQWRHQTDLRHWPALGLTVLAAAAAVLCKETAVTALVVCAIYDIIKGYAGCRDKVGRRQRLRKLYAPAPSNE
;
A
#
# COMPACT_ATOMS: atom_id res chain seq x y z
N MET A 1 -19.80 14.52 13.38
CA MET A 1 -20.33 14.94 12.05
C MET A 1 -19.96 13.95 10.94
N ALA A 2 -18.69 13.59 10.78
CA ALA A 2 -18.21 12.67 9.73
C ALA A 2 -18.89 11.28 9.73
N LEU A 3 -18.96 10.59 10.89
CA LEU A 3 -19.59 9.26 10.99
C LEU A 3 -21.04 9.25 10.49
N ARG A 4 -21.82 10.26 10.90
CA ARG A 4 -23.23 10.37 10.51
C ARG A 4 -23.37 10.48 9.00
N ARG A 5 -22.51 11.27 8.34
CA ARG A 5 -22.57 11.46 6.89
C ARG A 5 -22.02 10.25 6.14
N ALA A 6 -20.88 9.70 6.54
CA ALA A 6 -20.23 8.59 5.83
C ALA A 6 -20.95 7.24 5.97
N ILE A 7 -21.64 7.00 7.09
CA ILE A 7 -22.25 5.71 7.41
C ILE A 7 -23.77 5.83 7.55
N LEU A 8 -24.25 6.59 8.54
CA LEU A 8 -25.67 6.58 8.92
C LEU A 8 -26.59 7.23 7.88
N GLY A 9 -26.08 8.21 7.14
CA GLY A 9 -26.81 8.95 6.11
C GLY A 9 -26.31 8.67 4.69
N ASN A 10 -25.43 7.68 4.51
CA ASN A 10 -24.87 7.38 3.19
C ASN A 10 -25.70 6.29 2.49
N PRO A 11 -26.48 6.61 1.45
CA PRO A 11 -27.34 5.63 0.78
C PRO A 11 -26.54 4.48 0.15
N ASP A 12 -25.26 4.69 -0.17
CA ASP A 12 -24.40 3.65 -0.73
C ASP A 12 -23.99 2.59 0.29
N VAL A 13 -23.92 2.97 1.57
CA VAL A 13 -23.64 2.06 2.70
C VAL A 13 -24.91 1.33 3.15
N LEU A 14 -26.05 2.03 3.15
CA LEU A 14 -27.35 1.53 3.64
C LEU A 14 -27.99 0.44 2.77
N SER A 15 -27.32 0.03 1.69
CA SER A 15 -27.84 -0.93 0.70
C SER A 15 -29.17 -0.55 0.05
N SER A 16 -29.63 0.70 0.25
CA SER A 16 -30.75 1.29 -0.49
C SER A 16 -30.45 1.51 -1.96
N THR A 17 -29.17 1.52 -2.34
CA THR A 17 -28.69 1.65 -3.72
C THR A 17 -27.87 0.44 -4.15
N GLY A 18 -27.76 0.18 -5.45
CA GLY A 18 -26.93 -0.90 -6.01
C GLY A 18 -25.43 -0.67 -5.79
N TRP A 19 -24.61 -1.71 -5.96
CA TRP A 19 -23.15 -1.59 -5.84
C TRP A 19 -22.52 -0.63 -6.85
N TYR A 20 -23.13 -0.47 -8.01
CA TYR A 20 -22.64 0.44 -9.04
C TYR A 20 -22.76 1.92 -8.62
N GLN A 21 -23.69 2.27 -7.72
CA GLN A 21 -23.95 3.67 -7.34
C GLN A 21 -22.75 4.32 -6.65
N MET A 22 -21.98 3.56 -5.87
CA MET A 22 -20.76 4.07 -5.21
C MET A 22 -19.63 4.43 -6.20
N LEU A 23 -19.76 4.05 -7.48
CA LEU A 23 -18.82 4.47 -8.54
C LEU A 23 -19.18 5.84 -9.11
N GLN A 24 -20.39 6.35 -8.84
CA GLN A 24 -20.87 7.64 -9.31
C GLN A 24 -20.87 8.71 -8.20
N ASN A 25 -20.74 8.28 -6.95
CA ASN A 25 -20.81 9.13 -5.77
C ASN A 25 -19.42 9.29 -5.11
N ASP A 26 -19.26 10.37 -4.38
CA ASP A 26 -18.14 10.56 -3.48
C ASP A 26 -18.25 9.66 -2.24
N PHE A 27 -17.18 9.64 -1.46
CA PHE A 27 -17.06 8.88 -0.22
C PHE A 27 -18.19 9.14 0.80
N TRP A 28 -18.89 10.28 0.70
CA TRP A 28 -19.96 10.70 1.59
C TRP A 28 -21.36 10.41 1.04
N GLY A 29 -21.45 9.78 -0.14
CA GLY A 29 -22.72 9.43 -0.80
C GLY A 29 -23.33 10.56 -1.62
N THR A 30 -22.56 11.62 -1.94
CA THR A 30 -23.00 12.73 -2.80
C THR A 30 -22.54 12.47 -4.24
N PRO A 31 -23.39 12.60 -5.27
CA PRO A 31 -22.97 12.41 -6.67
C PRO A 31 -21.73 13.25 -7.02
N LEU A 32 -20.77 12.67 -7.75
CA LEU A 32 -19.53 13.36 -8.14
C LEU A 32 -19.77 14.57 -9.05
N THR A 33 -20.88 14.58 -9.77
CA THR A 33 -21.29 15.68 -10.66
C THR A 33 -21.94 16.85 -9.90
N ASP A 34 -22.26 16.66 -8.62
CA ASP A 34 -22.89 17.68 -7.79
C ASP A 34 -21.85 18.70 -7.30
N SER A 35 -22.18 20.00 -7.33
CA SER A 35 -21.27 21.08 -6.91
C SER A 35 -21.00 21.08 -5.40
N GLY A 36 -21.84 20.43 -4.59
CA GLY A 36 -21.64 20.19 -3.17
C GLY A 36 -20.85 18.92 -2.84
N SER A 37 -20.37 18.19 -3.85
CA SER A 37 -19.50 17.02 -3.69
C SER A 37 -18.15 17.43 -3.09
N HIS A 38 -17.61 16.59 -2.21
CA HIS A 38 -16.24 16.78 -1.72
C HIS A 38 -15.19 16.29 -2.73
N GLY A 39 -15.61 15.65 -3.83
CA GLY A 39 -14.73 15.11 -4.87
C GLY A 39 -13.88 13.90 -4.42
N SER A 40 -14.04 13.43 -3.17
CA SER A 40 -13.29 12.31 -2.62
C SER A 40 -13.82 10.98 -3.20
N TYR A 41 -13.20 10.49 -4.27
CA TYR A 41 -13.58 9.24 -4.92
C TYR A 41 -12.92 8.02 -4.25
N ARG A 42 -13.67 7.29 -3.42
CA ARG A 42 -13.16 6.19 -2.59
C ARG A 42 -14.09 4.97 -2.55
N PRO A 43 -14.44 4.40 -3.73
CA PRO A 43 -15.48 3.37 -3.83
C PRO A 43 -15.15 2.09 -3.05
N LEU A 44 -13.87 1.70 -2.93
CA LEU A 44 -13.51 0.49 -2.17
C LEU A 44 -13.67 0.69 -0.65
N ALA A 45 -13.45 1.91 -0.16
CA ALA A 45 -13.72 2.23 1.23
C ALA A 45 -15.22 2.18 1.52
N VAL A 46 -16.06 2.77 0.66
CA VAL A 46 -17.53 2.70 0.78
C VAL A 46 -18.03 1.26 0.68
N ALA A 47 -17.50 0.48 -0.27
CA ALA A 47 -17.78 -0.95 -0.41
C ALA A 47 -17.51 -1.72 0.90
N SER A 48 -16.38 -1.44 1.56
CA SER A 48 -16.04 -2.08 2.83
C SER A 48 -17.02 -1.74 3.96
N PHE A 49 -17.58 -0.52 3.98
CA PHE A 49 -18.62 -0.14 4.93
C PHE A 49 -19.96 -0.78 4.61
N LYS A 50 -20.32 -0.88 3.32
CA LYS A 50 -21.52 -1.60 2.87
C LYS A 50 -21.47 -3.07 3.26
N LEU A 51 -20.33 -3.75 3.03
CA LEU A 51 -20.12 -5.14 3.47
C LEU A 51 -20.28 -5.27 4.99
N ASN A 52 -19.68 -4.36 5.75
CA ASN A 52 -19.84 -4.35 7.21
C ASN A 52 -21.31 -4.17 7.62
N HIS A 53 -22.03 -3.28 6.94
CA HIS A 53 -23.44 -3.01 7.23
C HIS A 53 -24.32 -4.23 6.92
N LEU A 54 -24.05 -4.92 5.82
CA LEU A 54 -24.76 -6.16 5.46
C LEU A 54 -24.53 -7.29 6.47
N LEU A 55 -23.36 -7.33 7.12
CA LEU A 55 -23.02 -8.38 8.08
C LEU A 55 -23.57 -8.11 9.49
N ASP A 56 -23.43 -6.89 10.00
CA ASP A 56 -23.72 -6.58 11.41
C ASP A 56 -24.47 -5.25 11.63
N GLY A 57 -25.07 -4.69 10.57
CA GLY A 57 -25.87 -3.47 10.63
C GLY A 57 -25.04 -2.26 11.07
N PHE A 58 -25.51 -1.53 12.08
CA PHE A 58 -24.82 -0.34 12.62
C PHE A 58 -24.06 -0.61 13.92
N LYS A 59 -23.84 -1.87 14.29
CA LYS A 59 -23.17 -2.17 15.56
C LYS A 59 -21.74 -1.62 15.55
N PRO A 60 -21.39 -0.67 16.45
CA PRO A 60 -20.09 0.00 16.40
C PRO A 60 -18.91 -0.96 16.51
N LEU A 61 -19.08 -2.06 17.27
CA LEU A 61 -18.04 -3.06 17.49
C LEU A 61 -17.48 -3.62 16.18
N GLY A 62 -18.33 -4.01 15.22
CA GLY A 62 -17.87 -4.53 13.93
C GLY A 62 -17.06 -3.52 13.12
N TYR A 63 -17.45 -2.24 13.19
CA TYR A 63 -16.74 -1.18 12.50
C TYR A 63 -15.34 -0.93 13.06
N HIS A 64 -15.24 -0.83 14.39
CA HIS A 64 -13.96 -0.65 15.08
C HIS A 64 -13.07 -1.88 14.98
N LEU A 65 -13.63 -3.09 15.09
CA LEU A 65 -12.88 -4.33 14.93
C LEU A 65 -12.25 -4.41 13.53
N GLY A 66 -12.99 -4.05 12.49
CA GLY A 66 -12.44 -3.99 11.13
C GLY A 66 -11.24 -3.06 11.02
N ASN A 67 -11.29 -1.89 11.66
CA ASN A 67 -10.17 -0.94 11.65
C ASN A 67 -8.97 -1.47 12.44
N VAL A 68 -9.19 -2.07 13.61
CA VAL A 68 -8.12 -2.70 14.41
C VAL A 68 -7.45 -3.82 13.63
N LEU A 69 -8.22 -4.68 12.96
CA LEU A 69 -7.68 -5.78 12.15
C LEU A 69 -6.87 -5.25 10.96
N LEU A 70 -7.33 -4.20 10.29
CA LEU A 70 -6.58 -3.54 9.22
C LEU A 70 -5.27 -2.92 9.74
N HIS A 71 -5.28 -2.32 10.93
CA HIS A 71 -4.07 -1.77 11.57
C HIS A 71 -3.08 -2.86 11.94
N CYS A 72 -3.55 -4.00 12.48
CA CYS A 72 -2.71 -5.17 12.73
C CYS A 72 -2.07 -5.71 11.44
N LEU A 73 -2.85 -5.77 10.35
CA LEU A 73 -2.34 -6.18 9.04
C LEU A 73 -1.31 -5.17 8.50
N ALA A 74 -1.60 -3.87 8.55
CA ALA A 74 -0.66 -2.83 8.15
C ALA A 74 0.65 -2.93 8.95
N THR A 75 0.57 -3.10 10.27
CA THR A 75 1.71 -3.30 11.16
C THR A 75 2.55 -4.52 10.75
N ALA A 76 1.90 -5.66 10.46
CA ALA A 76 2.60 -6.86 10.00
C ALA A 76 3.30 -6.64 8.64
N LEU A 77 2.67 -5.87 7.74
CA LEU A 77 3.26 -5.50 6.46
C LEU A 77 4.42 -4.52 6.60
N VAL A 78 4.35 -3.55 7.52
CA VAL A 78 5.47 -2.65 7.86
C VAL A 78 6.64 -3.45 8.41
N LEU A 79 6.41 -4.39 9.33
CA LEU A 79 7.45 -5.30 9.83
C LEU A 79 8.09 -6.08 8.68
N ARG A 80 7.28 -6.61 7.77
CA ARG A 80 7.75 -7.35 6.59
C ARG A 80 8.58 -6.48 5.65
N LEU A 81 8.14 -5.25 5.40
CA LEU A 81 8.88 -4.27 4.60
C LEU A 81 10.19 -3.88 5.29
N GLY A 82 10.16 -3.67 6.61
CA GLY A 82 11.34 -3.42 7.44
C GLY A 82 12.40 -4.51 7.29
N ARG A 83 12.01 -5.79 7.20
CA ARG A 83 12.95 -6.90 6.94
C ARG A 83 13.64 -6.84 5.57
N HIS A 84 13.11 -6.10 4.61
CA HIS A 84 13.74 -5.87 3.30
C HIS A 84 14.64 -4.63 3.28
N LEU A 85 14.37 -3.63 4.12
CA LEU A 85 15.04 -2.33 4.10
C LEU A 85 16.08 -2.17 5.21
N ILE A 86 15.88 -2.83 6.35
CA ILE A 86 16.72 -2.70 7.55
C ILE A 86 17.56 -3.97 7.70
N PRO A 87 18.90 -3.88 7.73
CA PRO A 87 19.76 -5.06 7.88
C PRO A 87 19.56 -5.82 9.21
N SER A 88 19.18 -5.12 10.27
CA SER A 88 18.95 -5.70 11.60
C SER A 88 17.51 -6.22 11.76
N ARG A 89 17.37 -7.49 12.15
CA ARG A 89 16.07 -8.10 12.48
C ARG A 89 15.40 -7.37 13.65
N THR A 90 16.18 -6.99 14.65
CA THR A 90 15.71 -6.21 15.80
C THR A 90 15.28 -4.81 15.35
N GLY A 91 16.03 -4.17 14.45
CA GLY A 91 15.64 -2.88 13.88
C GLY A 91 14.31 -2.94 13.13
N ALA A 92 14.08 -3.98 12.32
CA ALA A 92 12.79 -4.19 11.66
C ALA A 92 11.64 -4.43 12.66
N ALA A 93 11.91 -5.18 13.74
CA ALA A 93 10.94 -5.40 14.82
C ALA A 93 10.58 -4.09 15.54
N ILE A 94 11.58 -3.28 15.89
CA ILE A 94 11.39 -1.96 16.51
C ILE A 94 10.58 -1.05 15.58
N ALA A 95 10.89 -1.01 14.28
CA ALA A 95 10.13 -0.21 13.32
C ALA A 95 8.64 -0.62 13.27
N GLY A 96 8.35 -1.93 13.26
CA GLY A 96 6.99 -2.43 13.33
C GLY A 96 6.27 -2.09 14.65
N LEU A 97 6.96 -2.21 15.79
CA LEU A 97 6.41 -1.84 17.10
C LEU A 97 6.15 -0.34 17.22
N LEU A 98 7.07 0.49 16.74
CA LEU A 98 6.90 1.94 16.69
C LEU A 98 5.68 2.30 15.84
N PHE A 99 5.54 1.71 14.65
CA PHE A 99 4.34 1.90 13.82
C PHE A 99 3.06 1.44 14.53
N ALA A 100 3.07 0.28 15.18
CA ALA A 100 1.90 -0.26 15.87
C ALA A 100 1.40 0.69 16.98
N ALA A 101 2.33 1.25 17.76
CA ALA A 101 2.04 2.05 18.95
C ALA A 101 2.03 3.57 18.70
N HIS A 102 2.30 4.03 17.47
CA HIS A 102 2.45 5.46 17.21
C HIS A 102 1.12 6.22 17.42
N PRO A 103 1.08 7.26 18.26
CA PRO A 103 -0.16 8.00 18.56
C PRO A 103 -0.84 8.63 17.35
N VAL A 104 -0.09 8.92 16.28
CA VAL A 104 -0.64 9.43 15.01
C VAL A 104 -1.72 8.52 14.39
N HIS A 105 -1.70 7.22 14.71
CA HIS A 105 -2.68 6.27 14.17
C HIS A 105 -3.99 6.25 14.96
N THR A 106 -4.07 6.91 16.12
CA THR A 106 -5.27 6.89 16.97
C THR A 106 -6.52 7.35 16.21
N GLU A 107 -6.42 8.43 15.43
CA GLU A 107 -7.55 8.91 14.63
C GLU A 107 -7.98 7.90 13.54
N ALA A 108 -7.01 7.29 12.84
CA ALA A 108 -7.28 6.33 11.78
C ALA A 108 -7.90 5.02 12.32
N VAL A 109 -7.47 4.57 13.51
CA VAL A 109 -7.92 3.32 14.12
C VAL A 109 -9.22 3.49 14.90
N ALA A 110 -9.30 4.53 15.74
CA ALA A 110 -10.49 4.78 16.56
C ALA A 110 -11.64 5.35 15.73
N GLY A 111 -11.36 6.18 14.73
CA GLY A 111 -12.38 6.73 13.84
C GLY A 111 -12.84 5.70 12.81
N VAL A 112 -14.15 5.37 12.80
CA VAL A 112 -14.73 4.45 11.79
C VAL A 112 -14.38 4.88 10.37
N VAL A 113 -14.46 6.19 10.10
CA VAL A 113 -14.16 6.81 8.80
C VAL A 113 -12.69 6.62 8.38
N GLY A 114 -11.77 6.42 9.34
CA GLY A 114 -10.35 6.12 9.11
C GLY A 114 -10.09 4.79 8.39
N ARG A 115 -11.13 3.96 8.18
CA ARG A 115 -11.02 2.72 7.39
C ARG A 115 -10.46 2.95 5.99
N ALA A 116 -10.77 4.10 5.37
CA ALA A 116 -10.23 4.47 4.06
C ALA A 116 -8.70 4.53 4.11
N ASP A 117 -8.14 5.13 5.16
CA ASP A 117 -6.70 5.30 5.35
C ASP A 117 -6.01 3.96 5.63
N LEU A 118 -6.62 3.14 6.48
CA LEU A 118 -6.09 1.84 6.86
C LEU A 118 -6.07 0.86 5.67
N THR A 119 -7.17 0.81 4.91
CA THR A 119 -7.27 -0.06 3.72
C THR A 119 -6.31 0.42 2.62
N ALA A 120 -6.22 1.74 2.41
CA ALA A 120 -5.25 2.32 1.48
C ALA A 120 -3.81 1.98 1.90
N CYS A 121 -3.47 2.07 3.18
CA CYS A 121 -2.16 1.72 3.72
C CYS A 121 -1.80 0.24 3.49
N VAL A 122 -2.75 -0.67 3.73
CA VAL A 122 -2.54 -2.11 3.47
C VAL A 122 -2.23 -2.36 2.00
N PHE A 123 -3.06 -1.87 1.08
CA PHE A 123 -2.82 -2.07 -0.36
C PHE A 123 -1.55 -1.37 -0.86
N TYR A 124 -1.24 -0.19 -0.31
CA TYR A 124 0.00 0.52 -0.56
C TYR A 124 1.22 -0.35 -0.21
N LEU A 125 1.26 -0.91 1.01
CA LEU A 125 2.36 -1.75 1.46
C LEU A 125 2.45 -3.04 0.66
N LEU A 126 1.32 -3.64 0.28
CA LEU A 126 1.27 -4.80 -0.61
C LEU A 126 1.86 -4.47 -1.99
N ALA A 127 1.53 -3.31 -2.57
CA ALA A 127 2.09 -2.87 -3.84
C ALA A 127 3.62 -2.76 -3.75
N VAL A 128 4.14 -2.08 -2.73
CA VAL A 128 5.59 -1.93 -2.52
C VAL A 128 6.28 -3.30 -2.33
N LEU A 129 5.71 -4.19 -1.51
CA LEU A 129 6.27 -5.53 -1.27
C LEU A 129 6.23 -6.42 -2.52
N ALA A 130 5.17 -6.34 -3.32
CA ALA A 130 5.07 -7.03 -4.61
C ALA A 130 6.12 -6.50 -5.59
N TYR A 131 6.36 -5.19 -5.59
CA TYR A 131 7.36 -4.57 -6.45
C TYR A 131 8.80 -4.92 -6.05
N ILE A 132 9.09 -5.01 -4.75
CA ILE A 132 10.37 -5.53 -4.25
C ILE A 132 10.62 -6.94 -4.79
N ARG A 133 9.59 -7.80 -4.79
CA ARG A 133 9.67 -9.14 -5.40
C ARG A 133 9.85 -9.11 -6.92
N HIS A 134 9.15 -8.20 -7.61
CA HIS A 134 9.32 -8.00 -9.05
C HIS A 134 10.80 -7.74 -9.39
N ILE A 135 11.45 -6.82 -8.68
CA ILE A 135 12.87 -6.50 -8.88
C ILE A 135 13.77 -7.71 -8.62
N GLN A 136 13.53 -8.46 -7.54
CA GLN A 136 14.31 -9.65 -7.20
C GLN A 136 14.25 -10.72 -8.30
N TRP A 137 13.04 -11.04 -8.79
CA TRP A 137 12.85 -12.01 -9.86
C TRP A 137 13.36 -11.50 -11.21
N ARG A 138 13.21 -10.20 -11.49
CA ARG A 138 13.78 -9.57 -12.68
C ARG A 138 15.31 -9.71 -12.73
N HIS A 139 15.99 -9.51 -11.60
CA HIS A 139 17.44 -9.70 -11.51
C HIS A 139 17.88 -11.15 -11.72
N GLN A 140 17.04 -12.11 -11.35
CA GLN A 140 17.26 -13.55 -11.53
C GLN A 140 16.77 -14.06 -12.89
N THR A 141 16.28 -13.18 -13.77
CA THR A 141 15.64 -13.53 -15.05
C THR A 141 14.49 -14.54 -14.92
N ASP A 142 13.82 -14.53 -13.76
CA ASP A 142 12.69 -15.42 -13.45
C ASP A 142 11.38 -14.81 -13.99
N LEU A 143 10.63 -15.58 -14.79
CA LEU A 143 9.35 -15.19 -15.39
C LEU A 143 8.30 -14.74 -14.36
N ARG A 144 8.44 -15.15 -13.10
CA ARG A 144 7.58 -14.69 -11.98
C ARG A 144 7.61 -13.18 -11.75
N HIS A 145 8.56 -12.46 -12.35
CA HIS A 145 8.58 -11.00 -12.25
C HIS A 145 7.35 -10.35 -12.88
N TRP A 146 6.77 -10.89 -13.96
CA TRP A 146 5.59 -10.31 -14.61
C TRP A 146 4.33 -10.35 -13.75
N PRO A 147 3.92 -11.50 -13.17
CA PRO A 147 2.77 -11.51 -12.27
C PRO A 147 3.00 -10.66 -11.01
N ALA A 148 4.24 -10.53 -10.53
CA ALA A 148 4.58 -9.62 -9.42
C ALA A 148 4.32 -8.14 -9.77
N LEU A 149 4.65 -7.74 -10.99
CA LEU A 149 4.36 -6.40 -11.50
C LEU A 149 2.85 -6.18 -11.64
N GLY A 150 2.13 -7.17 -12.19
CA GLY A 150 0.68 -7.15 -12.26
C GLY A 150 0.04 -6.95 -10.88
N LEU A 151 0.48 -7.73 -9.87
CA LEU A 151 0.03 -7.57 -8.48
C LEU A 151 0.35 -6.18 -7.91
N THR A 152 1.51 -5.62 -8.25
CA THR A 152 1.89 -4.25 -7.84
C THR A 152 0.89 -3.23 -8.37
N VAL A 153 0.59 -3.28 -9.67
CA VAL A 153 -0.34 -2.34 -10.32
C VAL A 153 -1.75 -2.50 -9.75
N LEU A 154 -2.22 -3.73 -9.59
CA LEU A 154 -3.54 -4.01 -9.02
C LEU A 154 -3.65 -3.52 -7.58
N ALA A 155 -2.65 -3.77 -6.74
CA ALA A 155 -2.64 -3.30 -5.36
C ALA A 155 -2.54 -1.76 -5.29
N ALA A 156 -1.73 -1.12 -6.13
CA ALA A 156 -1.65 0.34 -6.17
C ALA A 156 -2.98 0.97 -6.62
N ALA A 157 -3.64 0.40 -7.63
CA ALA A 157 -4.96 0.85 -8.08
C ALA A 157 -6.01 0.68 -6.95
N ALA A 158 -6.02 -0.47 -6.27
CA ALA A 158 -6.91 -0.68 -5.12
C ALA A 158 -6.63 0.32 -3.99
N ALA A 159 -5.37 0.66 -3.73
CA ALA A 159 -5.00 1.67 -2.75
C ALA A 159 -5.56 3.06 -3.13
N VAL A 160 -5.43 3.46 -4.40
CA VAL A 160 -5.97 4.74 -4.91
C VAL A 160 -7.50 4.80 -4.80
N LEU A 161 -8.19 3.69 -5.09
CA LEU A 161 -9.65 3.57 -4.92
C LEU A 161 -10.10 3.57 -3.45
N CYS A 162 -9.17 3.46 -2.50
CA CYS A 162 -9.44 3.67 -1.07
C CYS A 162 -9.09 5.10 -0.65
N LYS A 163 -8.00 5.66 -1.19
CA LYS A 163 -7.54 7.03 -0.95
C LYS A 163 -6.60 7.51 -2.05
N GLU A 164 -6.91 8.64 -2.64
CA GLU A 164 -6.20 9.28 -3.74
C GLU A 164 -4.70 9.51 -3.47
N THR A 165 -4.33 9.82 -2.23
CA THR A 165 -2.92 10.03 -1.84
C THR A 165 -2.06 8.77 -2.00
N ALA A 166 -2.67 7.59 -2.11
CA ALA A 166 -1.96 6.33 -2.29
C ALA A 166 -1.32 6.17 -3.67
N VAL A 167 -1.59 7.08 -4.62
CA VAL A 167 -0.87 7.14 -5.91
C VAL A 167 0.65 7.24 -5.73
N THR A 168 1.09 7.81 -4.59
CA THR A 168 2.49 7.89 -4.19
C THR A 168 3.17 6.53 -4.00
N ALA A 169 2.42 5.42 -3.95
CA ALA A 169 3.00 4.06 -3.94
C ALA A 169 3.85 3.81 -5.19
N LEU A 170 3.38 4.26 -6.36
CA LEU A 170 4.10 4.10 -7.63
C LEU A 170 5.40 4.90 -7.63
N VAL A 171 5.38 6.09 -7.02
CA VAL A 171 6.57 6.93 -6.85
C VAL A 171 7.59 6.23 -5.95
N VAL A 172 7.16 5.65 -4.83
CA VAL A 172 8.04 4.87 -3.95
C VAL A 172 8.62 3.64 -4.65
N CYS A 173 7.81 2.93 -5.44
CA CYS A 173 8.30 1.83 -6.29
C CYS A 173 9.38 2.34 -7.26
N ALA A 174 9.12 3.41 -8.00
CA ALA A 174 10.07 3.98 -8.95
C ALA A 174 11.39 4.41 -8.28
N ILE A 175 11.32 5.07 -7.13
CA ILE A 175 12.50 5.45 -6.32
C ILE A 175 13.27 4.20 -5.91
N TYR A 176 12.58 3.16 -5.43
CA TYR A 176 13.22 1.92 -5.02
C TYR A 176 13.93 1.21 -6.19
N ASP A 177 13.33 1.20 -7.39
CA ASP A 177 13.95 0.66 -8.61
C ASP A 177 15.20 1.45 -8.98
N ILE A 178 15.11 2.78 -9.00
CA ILE A 178 16.24 3.66 -9.31
C ILE A 178 17.41 3.38 -8.35
N ILE A 179 17.16 3.31 -7.04
CA ILE A 179 18.18 3.02 -6.03
C ILE A 179 18.84 1.64 -6.29
N LYS A 180 18.05 0.60 -6.58
CA LYS A 180 18.58 -0.76 -6.84
C LYS A 180 19.27 -0.87 -8.18
N GLY A 181 18.78 -0.20 -9.21
CA GLY A 181 19.40 -0.09 -10.52
C GLY A 181 20.79 0.56 -10.45
N TYR A 182 20.92 1.67 -9.72
CA TYR A 182 22.22 2.32 -9.49
C TYR A 182 23.20 1.42 -8.74
N ALA A 183 22.74 0.75 -7.67
CA ALA A 183 23.59 -0.19 -6.93
C ALA A 183 24.08 -1.35 -7.82
N GLY A 184 23.19 -1.94 -8.62
CA GLY A 184 23.54 -3.03 -9.53
C GLY A 184 24.54 -2.63 -10.63
N CYS A 185 24.45 -1.41 -11.16
CA CYS A 185 25.43 -0.88 -12.11
C CYS A 185 26.81 -0.71 -11.48
N ARG A 186 26.88 -0.14 -10.26
CA ARG A 186 28.13 0.06 -9.52
C ARG A 186 28.84 -1.28 -9.26
N ASP A 187 28.10 -2.30 -8.84
CA ASP A 187 28.65 -3.63 -8.55
C ASP A 187 29.21 -4.31 -9.81
N LYS A 188 28.51 -4.22 -10.94
CA LYS A 188 28.97 -4.76 -12.23
C LYS A 188 30.27 -4.10 -12.70
N VAL A 189 30.39 -2.78 -12.56
CA VAL A 189 31.61 -2.03 -12.92
C VAL A 189 32.78 -2.44 -12.03
N GLY A 190 32.60 -2.49 -10.71
CA GLY A 190 33.64 -2.91 -9.77
C GLY A 190 34.09 -4.37 -9.95
N ARG A 191 33.18 -5.27 -10.38
CA ARG A 191 33.53 -6.66 -10.73
C ARG A 191 34.37 -6.72 -12.00
N ARG A 192 33.98 -5.99 -13.07
CA ARG A 192 34.76 -5.91 -14.32
C ARG A 192 36.17 -5.37 -14.11
N GLN A 193 36.33 -4.34 -13.27
CA GLN A 193 37.64 -3.78 -12.95
C GLN A 193 38.53 -4.77 -12.18
N ARG A 194 37.97 -5.52 -11.22
CA ARG A 194 38.71 -6.59 -10.51
C ARG A 194 39.14 -7.70 -11.45
N LEU A 195 38.25 -8.16 -12.34
CA LEU A 195 38.59 -9.18 -13.34
C LEU A 195 39.68 -8.67 -14.30
N ARG A 196 39.59 -7.43 -14.79
CA ARG A 196 40.65 -6.84 -15.61
C ARG A 196 42.01 -6.81 -14.92
N LYS A 197 42.06 -6.55 -13.61
CA LYS A 197 43.33 -6.62 -12.84
C LYS A 197 43.84 -8.05 -12.68
N LEU A 198 42.96 -9.02 -12.43
CA LEU A 198 43.36 -10.43 -12.30
C LEU A 198 43.86 -11.06 -13.61
N TYR A 199 43.32 -10.63 -14.75
CA TYR A 199 43.65 -11.16 -16.08
C TYR A 199 44.52 -10.21 -16.90
N ALA A 200 45.13 -9.19 -16.28
CA ALA A 200 46.08 -8.33 -16.98
C ALA A 200 47.32 -9.17 -17.36
N PRO A 201 47.77 -9.16 -18.62
CA PRO A 201 48.98 -9.87 -19.01
C PRO A 201 50.17 -9.35 -18.19
N ALA A 202 51.03 -10.27 -17.73
CA ALA A 202 52.26 -9.90 -17.04
C ALA A 202 53.10 -9.02 -17.97
N PRO A 203 53.80 -7.99 -17.43
CA PRO A 203 54.68 -7.16 -18.25
C PRO A 203 55.69 -8.07 -18.95
N SER A 204 55.80 -7.94 -20.27
CA SER A 204 56.86 -8.59 -21.03
C SER A 204 58.18 -8.01 -20.56
N ASN A 205 59.01 -8.84 -19.93
CA ASN A 205 60.37 -8.47 -19.58
C ASN A 205 61.14 -8.32 -20.91
N GLU A 206 61.40 -7.07 -21.29
CA GLU A 206 62.44 -6.73 -22.28
C GLU A 206 63.83 -6.89 -21.66
#